data_AF-A0A4Q4MY80-F1
#
_entry.id   AF-A0A4Q4MY80-F1
#
_cell.length_a   1.000
_cell.length_b   1.000
_cell.length_c   1.000
_cell.angle_alpha   90.00
_cell.angle_beta   90.00
_cell.angle_gamma   90.00
#
_symmetry.space_group_name_H-M   'P 1'
#
loop_
_entity.id
_entity.type
_entity.pdbx_description
1 polymer ?
#
loop_
_entity_poly.entity_id
_entity_poly.type
_entity_poly.pdbx_seq_one_letter_code
_entity_poly.pdbx_strand_id
1 'polypeptide(L)'
;MLEKSTERVKRDSTKAPLYLPAWMHHPVGYPRLSERISFKPETGIYRRFDGLNARHLLYLQAELCAMEKNLFWLEQQDNKSTSGKRSEYATDYQCMLKEPHGEQSEQFKLIIKMHEKLNQYNKALIQISILHQLKAPDRFDLHDLQSFLEGENMAPEHMTGIDVDIWGKTGDADNHPPDIVCVHPRDIPDKFSRVVSERAIYLFKYGMGVFTKGDHHLGRKVYYDTTVVKITLWVTSMIAAMLPIASILVLIQLESLKAKLWTIAAFNVGMSFCLTFFANAKRAEVFAVTSAFAAVLVVFVSTDRGNPST
;
A
#
# COMPACT_ATOMS: atom_id res chain seq x y z
N MET A 1 6.24 69.64 -24.77
CA MET A 1 5.88 69.66 -23.33
C MET A 1 4.57 68.87 -23.19
N LEU A 2 4.67 67.65 -22.66
CA LEU A 2 3.64 66.81 -21.99
C LEU A 2 2.30 66.58 -22.73
N GLU A 3 2.05 65.41 -23.35
CA GLU A 3 1.77 64.10 -22.74
C GLU A 3 0.45 64.05 -21.94
N LYS A 4 -0.57 63.38 -22.50
CA LYS A 4 -1.24 62.23 -21.88
C LYS A 4 -2.38 61.70 -22.77
N SER A 5 -2.05 60.67 -23.53
CA SER A 5 -2.98 59.66 -24.05
C SER A 5 -3.61 58.90 -22.89
N THR A 6 -4.93 58.99 -22.71
CA THR A 6 -5.68 58.09 -21.83
C THR A 6 -6.35 57.03 -22.68
N GLU A 7 -5.58 55.99 -23.02
CA GLU A 7 -6.14 54.74 -23.55
C GLU A 7 -6.98 54.09 -22.47
N ARG A 8 -8.29 53.95 -22.74
CA ARG A 8 -9.17 53.06 -21.98
C ARG A 8 -8.72 51.64 -22.26
N VAL A 9 -7.97 51.06 -21.34
CA VAL A 9 -7.68 49.63 -21.27
C VAL A 9 -9.01 48.88 -21.29
N LYS A 10 -9.36 48.32 -22.45
CA LYS A 10 -10.33 47.23 -22.56
C LYS A 10 -9.81 46.11 -21.66
N ARG A 11 -10.48 45.86 -20.53
CA ARG A 11 -10.27 44.66 -19.74
C ARG A 11 -10.71 43.47 -20.57
N ASP A 12 -9.76 42.92 -21.30
CA ASP A 12 -9.89 41.61 -21.91
C ASP A 12 -9.61 40.53 -20.85
N SER A 13 -10.21 39.36 -21.06
CA SER A 13 -10.23 38.17 -20.20
C SER A 13 -11.02 38.29 -18.89
N THR A 14 -12.27 37.83 -18.96
CA THR A 14 -12.86 36.97 -17.94
C THR A 14 -11.84 35.89 -17.57
N LYS A 15 -11.07 36.13 -16.50
CA LYS A 15 -10.17 35.15 -15.91
C LYS A 15 -11.02 33.96 -15.46
N ALA A 16 -11.03 32.90 -16.27
CA ALA A 16 -11.42 31.58 -15.80
C ALA A 16 -10.61 31.29 -14.53
N PRO A 17 -11.20 30.69 -13.49
CA PRO A 17 -10.48 30.41 -12.26
C PRO A 17 -9.22 29.61 -12.59
N LEU A 18 -8.06 30.08 -12.09
CA LEU A 18 -6.72 29.51 -12.27
C LEU A 18 -6.56 28.07 -11.71
N TYR A 19 -7.67 27.45 -11.31
CA TYR A 19 -7.78 26.15 -10.64
C TYR A 19 -8.75 25.22 -11.38
N LEU A 20 -8.90 25.36 -12.70
CA LEU A 20 -9.26 24.17 -13.50
C LEU A 20 -8.24 23.07 -13.16
N PRO A 21 -8.65 21.79 -13.08
CA PRO A 21 -7.71 20.74 -12.71
C PRO A 21 -6.54 20.79 -13.70
N ALA A 22 -5.34 21.15 -13.21
CA ALA A 22 -4.20 21.49 -14.06
C ALA A 22 -3.93 20.40 -15.11
N TRP A 23 -4.19 19.14 -14.75
CA TRP A 23 -4.10 17.96 -15.61
C TRP A 23 -4.95 18.03 -16.90
N MET A 24 -6.07 18.76 -16.95
CA MET A 24 -6.91 18.88 -18.16
C MET A 24 -6.20 19.61 -19.30
N HIS A 25 -5.18 20.42 -18.99
CA HIS A 25 -4.40 21.16 -19.99
C HIS A 25 -3.31 20.30 -20.65
N HIS A 26 -3.07 19.09 -20.14
CA HIS A 26 -2.06 18.19 -20.68
C HIS A 26 -2.65 17.26 -21.76
N PRO A 27 -1.83 16.82 -22.73
CA PRO A 27 -2.24 15.83 -23.72
C PRO A 27 -2.79 14.56 -23.06
N VAL A 28 -3.85 14.00 -23.65
CA VAL A 28 -4.42 12.69 -23.29
C VAL A 28 -3.35 11.59 -23.30
N GLY A 29 -3.54 10.55 -22.50
CA GLY A 29 -2.54 9.48 -22.29
C GLY A 29 -1.65 9.74 -21.07
N TYR A 30 -0.42 9.23 -21.09
CA TYR A 30 0.49 9.31 -19.93
C TYR A 30 0.69 10.71 -19.36
N PRO A 31 0.83 11.80 -20.14
CA PRO A 31 1.03 13.13 -19.57
C PRO A 31 -0.13 13.58 -18.68
N ARG A 32 -1.37 13.37 -19.13
CA ARG A 32 -2.57 13.68 -18.34
C ARG A 32 -2.71 12.75 -17.13
N LEU A 33 -2.40 11.47 -17.31
CA LEU A 33 -2.43 10.49 -16.22
C LEU A 33 -1.41 10.82 -15.12
N SER A 34 -0.18 11.19 -15.48
CA SER A 34 0.85 11.55 -14.51
C SER A 34 0.48 12.78 -13.69
N GLU A 35 -0.14 13.79 -14.32
CA GLU A 35 -0.61 14.98 -13.62
C GLU A 35 -1.80 14.68 -12.70
N ARG A 36 -2.70 13.76 -13.10
CA ARG A 36 -3.76 13.29 -12.21
C ARG A 36 -3.17 12.52 -11.01
N ILE A 37 -2.20 11.64 -11.23
CA ILE A 37 -1.52 10.90 -10.16
C ILE A 37 -0.80 11.87 -9.22
N SER A 38 -0.15 12.91 -9.75
CA SER A 38 0.45 13.98 -8.93
C SER A 38 -0.57 14.66 -8.02
N PHE A 39 -1.79 14.89 -8.53
CA PHE A 39 -2.88 15.46 -7.75
C PHE A 39 -3.51 14.48 -6.75
N LYS A 40 -3.54 13.19 -7.07
CA LYS A 40 -4.07 12.11 -6.23
C LYS A 40 -3.05 10.96 -6.12
N PRO A 41 -2.02 11.09 -5.26
CA PRO A 41 -0.91 10.15 -5.17
C PRO A 41 -1.31 8.70 -4.86
N GLU A 42 -2.46 8.50 -4.23
CA GLU A 42 -3.03 7.19 -3.91
C GLU A 42 -3.37 6.36 -5.16
N THR A 43 -3.53 7.02 -6.31
CA THR A 43 -3.71 6.39 -7.63
C THR A 43 -2.39 6.11 -8.34
N GLY A 44 -1.25 6.37 -7.70
CA GLY A 44 0.09 6.00 -8.18
C GLY A 44 0.33 4.49 -8.11
N ILE A 45 -0.36 3.77 -8.99
CA ILE A 45 -0.40 2.31 -9.06
C ILE A 45 0.44 1.84 -10.25
N TYR A 46 1.39 0.95 -9.99
CA TYR A 46 2.34 0.48 -11.01
C TYR A 46 2.57 -1.03 -10.89
N ARG A 47 3.09 -1.65 -11.96
CA ARG A 47 3.55 -3.03 -11.89
C ARG A 47 4.92 -3.12 -11.20
N ARG A 48 5.03 -4.10 -10.31
CA ARG A 48 6.29 -4.49 -9.68
C ARG A 48 7.16 -5.37 -10.58
N PHE A 49 6.57 -5.98 -11.61
CA PHE A 49 7.23 -6.86 -12.58
C PHE A 49 7.91 -8.08 -11.94
N ASP A 50 7.19 -8.77 -11.05
CA ASP A 50 7.76 -9.86 -10.22
C ASP A 50 8.43 -10.95 -11.05
N GLY A 51 7.79 -11.38 -12.13
CA GLY A 51 8.35 -12.41 -13.01
C GLY A 51 9.64 -11.97 -13.72
N LEU A 52 9.74 -10.71 -14.12
CA LEU A 52 10.96 -10.18 -14.76
C LEU A 52 12.07 -9.99 -13.73
N ASN A 53 11.74 -9.49 -12.54
CA ASN A 53 12.68 -9.33 -11.43
C ASN A 53 13.23 -10.67 -10.94
N ALA A 54 12.38 -11.68 -10.80
CA ALA A 54 12.81 -13.05 -10.47
C ALA A 54 13.72 -13.61 -11.57
N ARG A 55 13.37 -13.44 -12.84
CA ARG A 55 14.20 -13.87 -13.97
C ARG A 55 15.57 -13.18 -13.98
N HIS A 56 15.60 -11.88 -13.69
CA HIS A 56 16.84 -11.12 -13.58
C HIS A 56 17.77 -11.70 -12.50
N LEU A 57 17.25 -11.99 -11.30
CA LEU A 57 18.02 -12.62 -10.23
C LEU A 57 18.52 -14.02 -10.61
N LEU A 58 17.68 -14.84 -11.25
CA LEU A 58 18.05 -16.19 -11.66
C LEU A 58 19.20 -16.18 -12.68
N TYR A 59 19.20 -15.24 -13.63
CA TYR A 59 20.32 -15.12 -14.58
C TYR A 59 21.59 -14.62 -13.92
N LEU A 60 21.51 -13.61 -13.04
CA LEU A 60 22.67 -13.16 -12.27
C LEU A 60 23.25 -14.28 -11.39
N GLN A 61 22.40 -15.07 -10.74
CA GLN A 61 22.81 -16.23 -9.96
C GLN A 61 23.49 -17.29 -10.81
N ALA A 62 22.93 -17.63 -11.97
CA ALA A 62 23.51 -18.61 -12.88
C ALA A 62 24.90 -18.16 -13.40
N GLU A 63 25.04 -16.88 -13.74
CA GLU A 63 26.32 -16.28 -14.13
C GLU A 63 27.35 -16.38 -12.99
N LEU A 64 26.95 -16.07 -11.75
CA LEU A 64 27.83 -16.18 -10.57
C LEU A 64 28.26 -17.62 -10.30
N CYS A 65 27.35 -18.60 -10.37
CA CYS A 65 27.71 -20.01 -10.20
C CYS A 65 28.73 -20.48 -11.26
N ALA A 66 28.58 -20.02 -12.51
CA ALA A 66 29.55 -20.33 -13.56
C ALA A 66 30.92 -19.69 -13.29
N MET A 67 30.93 -18.42 -12.84
CA MET A 67 32.17 -17.73 -12.46
C MET A 67 32.85 -18.38 -11.25
N GLU A 68 32.11 -18.74 -10.22
CA GLU A 68 32.61 -19.42 -9.02
C GLU A 68 33.31 -20.73 -9.38
N LYS A 69 32.65 -21.56 -10.20
CA LYS A 69 33.25 -22.81 -10.69
C LYS A 69 34.53 -22.56 -11.50
N ASN A 70 34.51 -21.60 -12.43
CA ASN A 70 35.68 -21.30 -13.26
C ASN A 70 36.83 -20.71 -12.45
N LEU A 71 36.53 -19.87 -11.45
CA LEU A 71 37.52 -19.27 -10.57
C LEU A 71 38.24 -20.35 -9.75
N PHE A 72 37.49 -21.29 -9.19
CA PHE A 72 38.05 -22.44 -8.50
C PHE A 72 39.03 -23.25 -9.37
N TRP A 73 38.72 -23.45 -10.66
CA TRP A 73 39.63 -24.13 -11.58
C TRP A 73 40.89 -23.32 -11.88
N LEU A 74 40.76 -22.02 -12.12
CA LEU A 74 41.89 -21.13 -12.39
C LEU A 74 42.82 -21.02 -11.17
N GLU A 75 42.26 -20.85 -9.97
CA GLU A 75 42.99 -20.85 -8.71
C GLU A 75 43.82 -22.12 -8.52
N GLN A 76 43.24 -23.29 -8.80
CA GLN A 76 43.98 -24.54 -8.72
C GLN A 76 45.08 -24.68 -9.78
N GLN A 77 44.87 -24.14 -10.98
CA GLN A 77 45.88 -24.15 -12.04
C GLN A 77 47.04 -23.19 -11.71
N ASP A 78 46.73 -21.96 -11.31
CA ASP A 78 47.73 -20.95 -10.96
C ASP A 78 48.53 -21.37 -9.72
N ASN A 79 47.90 -21.99 -8.72
CA ASN A 79 48.59 -22.54 -7.55
C ASN A 79 49.61 -23.66 -7.90
N LYS A 80 49.39 -24.38 -9.01
CA LYS A 80 50.31 -25.43 -9.51
C LYS A 80 51.29 -24.91 -10.56
N SER A 81 51.17 -23.65 -10.98
CA SER A 81 52.00 -23.07 -12.02
C SER A 81 53.43 -22.84 -11.53
N THR A 82 54.41 -23.23 -12.32
CA THR A 82 55.83 -22.90 -12.11
C THR A 82 56.24 -21.60 -12.83
N SER A 83 55.32 -20.99 -13.58
CA SER A 83 55.57 -19.79 -14.37
C SER A 83 55.31 -18.52 -13.55
N GLY A 84 56.35 -17.68 -13.41
CA GLY A 84 56.26 -16.40 -12.71
C GLY A 84 55.89 -16.56 -11.23
N LYS A 85 55.06 -15.64 -10.71
CA LYS A 85 54.57 -15.65 -9.33
C LYS A 85 53.15 -16.18 -9.18
N ARG A 86 52.65 -16.92 -10.18
CA ARG A 86 51.25 -17.41 -10.21
C ARG A 86 50.90 -18.32 -9.04
N SER A 87 51.85 -19.17 -8.62
CA SER A 87 51.67 -20.01 -7.44
C SER A 87 51.50 -19.23 -6.14
N GLU A 88 51.97 -17.98 -6.09
CA GLU A 88 51.90 -17.13 -4.90
C GLU A 88 50.58 -16.36 -4.79
N TYR A 89 49.76 -16.32 -5.85
CA TYR A 89 48.50 -15.56 -5.88
C TYR A 89 47.54 -15.88 -4.73
N ALA A 90 47.42 -17.18 -4.38
CA ALA A 90 46.52 -17.63 -3.32
C ALA A 90 46.95 -17.16 -1.93
N THR A 91 48.25 -16.90 -1.74
CA THR A 91 48.83 -16.48 -0.47
C THR A 91 49.07 -14.97 -0.38
N ASP A 92 49.32 -14.31 -1.51
CA ASP A 92 49.55 -12.87 -1.60
C ASP A 92 48.88 -12.27 -2.85
N TYR A 93 47.74 -11.61 -2.63
CA TYR A 93 47.02 -10.89 -3.67
C TYR A 93 47.83 -9.74 -4.29
N GLN A 94 48.81 -9.18 -3.57
CA GLN A 94 49.70 -8.14 -4.13
C GLN A 94 50.54 -8.66 -5.29
N CYS A 95 50.87 -9.96 -5.34
CA CYS A 95 51.55 -10.55 -6.49
C CYS A 95 50.71 -10.47 -7.76
N MET A 96 49.39 -10.57 -7.65
CA MET A 96 48.46 -10.44 -8.77
C MET A 96 48.29 -8.99 -9.23
N LEU A 97 48.29 -8.04 -8.30
CA LEU A 97 48.14 -6.60 -8.59
C LEU A 97 49.36 -5.97 -9.28
N LYS A 98 50.56 -6.51 -9.02
CA LYS A 98 51.83 -5.97 -9.55
C LYS A 98 52.11 -6.38 -10.99
N GLU A 99 51.27 -7.22 -11.60
CA GLU A 99 51.46 -7.63 -12.99
C GLU A 99 51.26 -6.46 -13.96
N PRO A 100 52.11 -6.33 -15.00
CA PRO A 100 51.96 -5.29 -16.00
C PRO A 100 50.57 -5.33 -16.67
N HIS A 101 50.05 -4.14 -17.01
CA HIS A 101 48.85 -4.02 -17.82
C HIS A 101 49.09 -4.68 -19.19
N GLY A 102 48.49 -5.86 -19.40
CA GLY A 102 48.68 -6.70 -20.59
C GLY A 102 49.00 -8.16 -20.26
N GLU A 103 49.60 -8.42 -19.10
CA GLU A 103 49.97 -9.77 -18.64
C GLU A 103 49.06 -10.31 -17.53
N GLN A 104 48.06 -9.52 -17.11
CA GLN A 104 47.12 -9.89 -16.05
C GLN A 104 46.54 -11.30 -16.26
N SER A 105 46.65 -12.12 -15.22
CA SER A 105 46.10 -13.47 -15.21
C SER A 105 44.60 -13.50 -15.50
N GLU A 106 44.15 -14.61 -16.11
CA GLU A 106 42.72 -14.86 -16.32
C GLU A 106 41.98 -14.96 -14.99
N GLN A 107 42.66 -15.45 -13.93
CA GLN A 107 42.13 -15.44 -12.56
C GLN A 107 41.80 -14.02 -12.11
N PHE A 108 42.74 -13.07 -12.28
CA PHE A 108 42.52 -11.67 -11.90
C PHE A 108 41.33 -11.05 -12.64
N LYS A 109 41.28 -11.22 -13.96
CA LYS A 109 40.19 -10.70 -14.79
C LYS A 109 38.84 -11.27 -14.36
N LEU A 110 38.79 -12.56 -14.04
CA LEU A 110 37.59 -13.23 -13.57
C LEU A 110 37.16 -12.75 -12.19
N ILE A 111 38.09 -12.51 -11.25
CA ILE A 111 37.82 -11.94 -9.93
C ILE A 111 37.17 -10.55 -10.06
N ILE A 112 37.72 -9.68 -10.90
CA ILE A 112 37.15 -8.33 -11.12
C ILE A 112 35.73 -8.43 -11.68
N LYS A 113 35.52 -9.29 -12.69
CA LYS A 113 34.20 -9.52 -13.27
C LYS A 113 33.21 -10.09 -12.26
N MET A 114 33.67 -11.00 -11.40
CA MET A 114 32.88 -11.58 -10.32
C MET A 114 32.49 -10.52 -9.29
N HIS A 115 33.40 -9.62 -8.87
CA HIS A 115 33.06 -8.53 -7.95
C HIS A 115 31.95 -7.63 -8.51
N GLU A 116 32.04 -7.25 -9.78
CA GLU A 116 31.03 -6.45 -10.44
C GLU A 116 29.68 -7.17 -10.47
N LYS A 117 29.68 -8.44 -10.88
CA LYS A 117 28.47 -9.26 -11.00
C LYS A 117 27.82 -9.52 -9.65
N LEU A 118 28.62 -9.79 -8.62
CA LEU A 118 28.14 -10.03 -7.25
C LEU A 118 27.51 -8.76 -6.67
N ASN A 119 28.08 -7.59 -6.96
CA ASN A 119 27.49 -6.31 -6.58
C ASN A 119 26.14 -6.07 -7.30
N GLN A 120 26.04 -6.39 -8.59
CA GLN A 120 24.78 -6.29 -9.34
C GLN A 120 23.71 -7.20 -8.72
N TYR A 121 24.06 -8.46 -8.43
CA TYR A 121 23.16 -9.42 -7.78
C TYR A 121 22.69 -8.95 -6.41
N ASN A 122 23.61 -8.54 -5.53
CA ASN A 122 23.27 -8.09 -4.18
C ASN A 122 22.36 -6.85 -4.21
N LYS A 123 22.64 -5.88 -5.10
CA LYS A 123 21.79 -4.70 -5.28
C LYS A 123 20.40 -5.06 -5.78
N ALA A 124 20.31 -5.92 -6.80
CA ALA A 124 19.02 -6.35 -7.36
C ALA A 124 18.19 -7.08 -6.29
N LEU A 125 18.81 -7.95 -5.49
CA LEU A 125 18.11 -8.71 -4.44
C LEU A 125 17.53 -7.78 -3.37
N ILE A 126 18.30 -6.78 -2.93
CA ILE A 126 17.84 -5.76 -1.97
C ILE A 126 16.71 -4.92 -2.57
N GLN A 127 16.86 -4.42 -3.81
CA GLN A 127 15.83 -3.63 -4.48
C GLN A 127 14.51 -4.40 -4.59
N ILE A 128 14.57 -5.66 -4.99
CA ILE A 128 13.40 -6.53 -5.09
C ILE A 128 12.77 -6.74 -3.71
N SER A 129 13.57 -6.93 -2.65
CA SER A 129 13.06 -7.05 -1.28
C SER A 129 12.29 -5.80 -0.83
N ILE A 130 12.77 -4.61 -1.21
CA ILE A 130 12.11 -3.33 -0.91
C ILE A 130 10.81 -3.22 -1.71
N LEU A 131 10.83 -3.56 -3.00
CA LEU A 131 9.63 -3.55 -3.84
C LEU A 131 8.52 -4.47 -3.30
N HIS A 132 8.88 -5.62 -2.71
CA HIS A 132 7.91 -6.54 -2.11
C HIS A 132 7.30 -6.04 -0.80
N GLN A 133 7.86 -4.99 -0.18
CA GLN A 133 7.27 -4.33 0.98
C GLN A 133 6.15 -3.35 0.59
N LEU A 134 6.07 -2.96 -0.69
CA LEU A 134 5.00 -2.11 -1.20
C LEU A 134 3.65 -2.85 -1.14
N LYS A 135 2.64 -2.16 -0.63
CA LYS A 135 1.29 -2.72 -0.47
C LYS A 135 0.57 -2.76 -1.81
N ALA A 136 -0.33 -3.73 -1.95
CA ALA A 136 -1.33 -3.73 -3.02
C ALA A 136 -2.20 -2.46 -2.92
N PRO A 137 -2.70 -1.94 -4.05
CA PRO A 137 -3.61 -0.79 -4.04
C PRO A 137 -4.92 -1.11 -3.31
N ASP A 138 -5.53 -0.09 -2.73
CA ASP A 138 -6.89 -0.20 -2.24
C ASP A 138 -7.88 -0.33 -3.41
N ARG A 139 -8.95 -1.11 -3.22
CA ARG A 139 -9.96 -1.36 -4.26
C ARG A 139 -10.62 -0.07 -4.73
N PHE A 140 -10.84 0.87 -3.82
CA PHE A 140 -11.43 2.16 -4.16
C PHE A 140 -10.51 2.98 -5.06
N ASP A 141 -9.21 3.02 -4.74
CA ASP A 141 -8.24 3.79 -5.51
C ASP A 141 -7.99 3.19 -6.89
N LEU A 142 -7.92 1.86 -6.98
CA LEU A 142 -7.86 1.17 -8.26
C LEU A 142 -9.11 1.46 -9.10
N HIS A 143 -10.31 1.37 -8.51
CA HIS A 143 -11.54 1.65 -9.22
C HIS A 143 -11.68 3.11 -9.66
N ASP A 144 -11.20 4.07 -8.87
CA ASP A 144 -11.15 5.48 -9.25
C ASP A 144 -10.21 5.71 -10.43
N LEU A 145 -9.06 5.04 -10.46
CA LEU A 145 -8.15 5.06 -11.58
C LEU A 145 -8.79 4.46 -12.84
N GLN A 146 -9.36 3.25 -12.75
CA GLN A 146 -10.09 2.60 -13.86
C GLN A 146 -11.20 3.50 -14.41
N SER A 147 -12.01 4.08 -13.53
CA SER A 147 -13.10 5.00 -13.88
C SER A 147 -12.60 6.26 -14.59
N PHE A 148 -11.40 6.71 -14.27
CA PHE A 148 -10.78 7.84 -14.96
C PHE A 148 -10.30 7.47 -16.34
N LEU A 149 -9.60 6.33 -16.47
CA LEU A 149 -9.06 5.86 -17.74
C LEU A 149 -10.16 5.64 -18.78
N GLU A 150 -11.34 5.22 -18.35
CA GLU A 150 -12.53 5.04 -19.20
C GLU A 150 -13.41 6.30 -19.30
N GLY A 151 -13.15 7.32 -18.48
CA GLY A 151 -13.94 8.53 -18.44
C GLY A 151 -13.68 9.45 -19.64
N GLU A 152 -14.68 10.27 -19.98
CA GLU A 152 -14.58 11.29 -21.04
C GLU A 152 -13.38 12.24 -20.84
N ASN A 153 -12.99 12.46 -19.58
CA ASN A 153 -11.83 13.26 -19.19
C ASN A 153 -10.49 12.69 -19.68
N MET A 154 -10.37 11.38 -19.87
CA MET A 154 -9.18 10.75 -20.45
C MET A 154 -9.35 10.51 -21.96
N ALA A 155 -10.57 10.73 -22.47
CA ALA A 155 -11.04 10.36 -23.80
C ALA A 155 -10.86 8.84 -24.05
N PRO A 156 -11.91 8.02 -23.90
CA PRO A 156 -11.80 6.58 -24.06
C PRO A 156 -11.13 6.23 -25.41
N GLU A 157 -10.30 5.18 -25.42
CA GLU A 157 -9.52 4.68 -26.58
C GLU A 157 -8.19 5.39 -26.92
N HIS A 158 -7.75 6.40 -26.16
CA HIS A 158 -6.47 7.08 -26.47
C HIS A 158 -5.21 6.33 -26.02
N MET A 159 -5.32 5.43 -25.05
CA MET A 159 -4.22 4.52 -24.71
C MET A 159 -4.36 3.24 -25.54
N THR A 160 -3.42 3.05 -26.47
CA THR A 160 -3.41 1.93 -27.43
C THR A 160 -2.19 1.01 -27.26
N GLY A 161 -1.40 1.26 -26.22
CA GLY A 161 -0.22 0.46 -25.90
C GLY A 161 -0.57 -0.93 -25.39
N ILE A 162 0.42 -1.83 -25.39
CA ILE A 162 0.33 -3.20 -24.85
C ILE A 162 0.01 -3.17 -23.33
N ASP A 163 0.29 -2.05 -22.68
CA ASP A 163 0.11 -1.82 -21.26
C ASP A 163 -1.25 -1.19 -20.89
N VAL A 164 -2.16 -1.00 -21.85
CA VAL A 164 -3.48 -0.42 -21.60
C VAL A 164 -4.28 -1.17 -20.53
N ASP A 165 -4.14 -2.50 -20.49
CA ASP A 165 -4.88 -3.36 -19.56
C ASP A 165 -4.16 -3.57 -18.21
N ILE A 166 -3.07 -2.85 -17.92
CA ILE A 166 -2.32 -3.00 -16.64
C ILE A 166 -3.22 -2.79 -15.42
N TRP A 167 -4.15 -1.86 -15.48
CA TRP A 167 -5.01 -1.51 -14.36
C TRP A 167 -6.39 -2.18 -14.41
N GLY A 168 -6.66 -3.01 -15.41
CA GLY A 168 -7.99 -3.57 -15.65
C GLY A 168 -9.02 -2.51 -16.12
N LYS A 169 -10.29 -2.89 -16.12
CA LYS A 169 -11.42 -2.08 -16.61
C LYS A 169 -12.52 -2.00 -15.57
N THR A 170 -13.39 -0.98 -15.60
CA THR A 170 -14.44 -0.86 -14.57
C THR A 170 -15.44 -2.02 -14.60
N GLY A 171 -15.67 -2.62 -15.78
CA GLY A 171 -16.53 -3.80 -15.95
C GLY A 171 -15.88 -5.12 -15.53
N ASP A 172 -14.57 -5.15 -15.35
CA ASP A 172 -13.79 -6.33 -14.96
C ASP A 172 -12.60 -5.89 -14.09
N ALA A 173 -12.95 -5.35 -12.91
CA ALA A 173 -12.02 -4.60 -12.08
C ALA A 173 -10.89 -5.45 -11.50
N ASP A 174 -11.08 -6.76 -11.38
CA ASP A 174 -10.10 -7.71 -10.85
C ASP A 174 -9.22 -8.33 -11.95
N ASN A 175 -9.50 -8.06 -13.23
CA ASN A 175 -8.73 -8.56 -14.36
C ASN A 175 -7.54 -7.63 -14.65
N HIS A 176 -6.54 -7.73 -13.79
CA HIS A 176 -5.25 -7.05 -13.93
C HIS A 176 -4.13 -7.99 -13.45
N PRO A 177 -2.86 -7.71 -13.79
CA PRO A 177 -1.73 -8.46 -13.25
C PRO A 177 -1.72 -8.45 -11.71
N PRO A 178 -1.40 -9.57 -11.04
CA PRO A 178 -1.41 -9.66 -9.58
C PRO A 178 -0.26 -8.87 -8.91
N ASP A 179 0.72 -8.42 -9.70
CA ASP A 179 1.92 -7.74 -9.24
C ASP A 179 1.80 -6.21 -9.27
N ILE A 180 0.58 -5.66 -9.22
CA ILE A 180 0.38 -4.21 -9.07
C ILE A 180 0.56 -3.76 -7.61
N VAL A 181 1.18 -2.59 -7.44
CA VAL A 181 1.50 -1.98 -6.15
C VAL A 181 1.12 -0.51 -6.14
N CYS A 182 0.80 0.02 -4.96
CA CYS A 182 0.61 1.45 -4.76
C CYS A 182 1.83 2.05 -4.03
N VAL A 183 2.38 3.14 -4.57
CA VAL A 183 3.55 3.82 -4.00
C VAL A 183 3.17 4.67 -2.78
N HIS A 184 1.94 5.18 -2.75
CA HIS A 184 1.43 6.00 -1.65
C HIS A 184 0.05 5.49 -1.20
N PRO A 185 -0.02 4.30 -0.56
CA PRO A 185 -1.29 3.75 -0.11
C PRO A 185 -1.86 4.62 1.01
N ARG A 186 -3.20 4.72 1.08
CA ARG A 186 -3.86 5.41 2.19
C ARG A 186 -3.57 4.72 3.52
N ASP A 187 -3.35 5.54 4.54
CA ASP A 187 -3.34 5.10 5.93
C ASP A 187 -4.79 4.98 6.45
N ILE A 188 -5.50 3.94 6.03
CA ILE A 188 -6.83 3.64 6.56
C ILE A 188 -6.67 3.00 7.95
N PRO A 189 -7.18 3.61 9.03
CA PRO A 189 -6.90 3.16 10.40
C PRO A 189 -7.61 1.85 10.75
N ASP A 190 -8.82 1.60 10.23
CA ASP A 190 -9.67 0.46 10.61
C ASP A 190 -10.47 -0.20 9.48
N LYS A 191 -10.80 -1.49 9.64
CA LYS A 191 -11.56 -2.30 8.65
C LYS A 191 -12.95 -1.72 8.37
N PHE A 192 -13.60 -1.15 9.37
CA PHE A 192 -14.91 -0.52 9.20
C PHE A 192 -14.80 0.75 8.36
N SER A 193 -13.79 1.59 8.61
CA SER A 193 -13.48 2.77 7.80
C SER A 193 -13.30 2.41 6.32
N ARG A 194 -12.66 1.28 6.01
CA ARG A 194 -12.54 0.78 4.63
C ARG A 194 -13.90 0.39 4.03
N VAL A 195 -14.74 -0.34 4.76
CA VAL A 195 -16.08 -0.71 4.26
C VAL A 195 -16.96 0.52 4.05
N VAL A 196 -16.87 1.50 4.95
CA VAL A 196 -17.60 2.75 4.84
C VAL A 196 -17.08 3.59 3.68
N SER A 197 -15.76 3.66 3.45
CA SER A 197 -15.20 4.41 2.31
C SER A 197 -15.58 3.77 0.97
N GLU A 198 -15.55 2.44 0.85
CA GLU A 198 -16.00 1.72 -0.35
C GLU A 198 -17.49 1.96 -0.65
N ARG A 199 -18.34 2.02 0.39
CA ARG A 199 -19.79 2.24 0.26
C ARG A 199 -20.22 3.70 0.38
N ALA A 200 -19.27 4.61 0.61
CA ALA A 200 -19.51 6.02 0.89
C ALA A 200 -20.36 6.67 -0.20
N ILE A 201 -20.09 6.37 -1.47
CA ILE A 201 -20.82 6.95 -2.60
C ILE A 201 -22.34 6.66 -2.50
N TYR A 202 -22.71 5.45 -2.06
CA TYR A 202 -24.12 5.08 -1.84
C TYR A 202 -24.70 5.69 -0.56
N LEU A 203 -23.95 5.64 0.55
CA LEU A 203 -24.38 6.17 1.85
C LEU A 203 -24.56 7.69 1.83
N PHE A 204 -23.67 8.41 1.16
CA PHE A 204 -23.75 9.86 1.04
C PHE A 204 -24.78 10.33 0.00
N LYS A 205 -25.11 9.48 -1.00
CA LYS A 205 -26.21 9.77 -1.95
C LYS A 205 -27.59 9.75 -1.28
N TYR A 206 -27.79 8.94 -0.22
CA TYR A 206 -29.11 8.71 0.38
C TYR A 206 -29.37 9.36 1.76
N GLY A 207 -28.41 10.04 2.39
CA GLY A 207 -28.73 10.69 3.67
C GLY A 207 -27.66 11.54 4.37
N MET A 208 -26.36 11.39 4.04
CA MET A 208 -25.29 12.14 4.72
C MET A 208 -24.60 13.21 3.86
N GLY A 209 -25.14 13.56 2.69
CA GLY A 209 -24.57 14.55 1.77
C GLY A 209 -24.48 15.98 2.32
N VAL A 210 -25.09 16.27 3.49
CA VAL A 210 -25.07 17.57 4.16
C VAL A 210 -23.78 17.77 4.99
N PHE A 211 -23.16 16.70 5.49
CA PHE A 211 -21.99 16.77 6.38
C PHE A 211 -20.65 16.70 5.65
N THR A 212 -20.66 16.56 4.32
CA THR A 212 -19.45 16.34 3.51
C THR A 212 -19.33 17.38 2.42
N LYS A 213 -18.36 18.29 2.58
CA LYS A 213 -17.86 19.11 1.48
C LYS A 213 -16.99 18.21 0.61
N GLY A 214 -17.52 17.71 -0.51
CA GLY A 214 -16.66 17.05 -1.51
C GLY A 214 -15.79 18.12 -2.14
N ASP A 215 -14.47 17.95 -2.22
CA ASP A 215 -13.71 18.88 -3.04
C ASP A 215 -14.08 18.69 -4.50
N HIS A 216 -14.22 19.82 -5.17
CA HIS A 216 -14.60 19.91 -6.58
C HIS A 216 -13.43 19.71 -7.54
N HIS A 217 -12.21 19.44 -7.05
CA HIS A 217 -11.00 19.47 -7.87
C HIS A 217 -10.86 18.32 -8.89
N LEU A 218 -11.66 17.25 -8.79
CA LEU A 218 -11.59 16.08 -9.69
C LEU A 218 -12.77 15.95 -10.68
N GLY A 219 -13.68 16.93 -10.76
CA GLY A 219 -14.87 16.85 -11.64
C GLY A 219 -15.90 15.78 -11.23
N ARG A 220 -15.68 15.08 -10.11
CA ARG A 220 -16.62 14.18 -9.42
C ARG A 220 -16.44 14.38 -7.91
N LYS A 221 -17.51 14.26 -7.11
CA LYS A 221 -17.44 14.33 -5.63
C LYS A 221 -16.61 13.17 -5.10
N VAL A 222 -15.33 13.42 -4.84
CA VAL A 222 -14.47 12.50 -4.09
C VAL A 222 -14.68 12.82 -2.62
N TYR A 223 -15.13 11.82 -1.84
CA TYR A 223 -15.34 11.99 -0.40
C TYR A 223 -13.99 11.87 0.30
N TYR A 224 -13.51 13.00 0.84
CA TYR A 224 -12.20 13.12 1.47
C TYR A 224 -12.12 12.35 2.80
N ASP A 225 -10.98 11.68 2.97
CA ASP A 225 -10.65 10.69 3.99
C ASP A 225 -10.93 11.15 5.44
N THR A 226 -10.70 12.43 5.74
CA THR A 226 -10.78 12.94 7.11
C THR A 226 -12.20 12.96 7.68
N THR A 227 -13.23 13.11 6.84
CA THR A 227 -14.62 13.17 7.32
C THR A 227 -15.17 11.76 7.53
N VAL A 228 -14.83 10.83 6.63
CA VAL A 228 -15.20 9.41 6.78
C VAL A 228 -14.54 8.84 8.02
N VAL A 229 -13.24 9.08 8.23
CA VAL A 229 -12.50 8.65 9.43
C VAL A 229 -13.08 9.26 10.70
N LYS A 230 -13.47 10.55 10.70
CA LYS A 230 -14.09 11.16 11.89
C LYS A 230 -15.46 10.55 12.21
N ILE A 231 -16.28 10.31 11.19
CA ILE A 231 -17.60 9.70 11.38
C ILE A 231 -17.46 8.26 11.88
N THR A 232 -16.55 7.48 11.29
CA THR A 232 -16.34 6.10 11.70
C THR A 232 -15.86 6.06 13.14
N LEU A 233 -14.83 6.84 13.51
CA LEU A 233 -14.35 6.95 14.89
C LEU A 233 -15.44 7.35 15.90
N TRP A 234 -16.36 8.24 15.52
CA TRP A 234 -17.48 8.63 16.37
C TRP A 234 -18.48 7.47 16.56
N VAL A 235 -18.85 6.80 15.47
CA VAL A 235 -19.74 5.63 15.49
C VAL A 235 -19.14 4.48 16.30
N THR A 236 -17.85 4.17 16.10
CA THR A 236 -17.16 3.11 16.83
C THR A 236 -17.10 3.40 18.33
N SER A 237 -16.87 4.65 18.71
CA SER A 237 -16.85 5.08 20.12
C SER A 237 -18.23 4.99 20.77
N MET A 238 -19.29 5.36 20.05
CA MET A 238 -20.67 5.18 20.53
C MET A 238 -21.02 3.71 20.75
N ILE A 239 -20.71 2.84 19.78
CA ILE A 239 -20.97 1.40 19.90
C ILE A 239 -20.18 0.82 21.09
N ALA A 240 -18.91 1.19 21.24
CA ALA A 240 -18.06 0.72 22.33
C ALA A 240 -18.58 1.14 23.72
N ALA A 241 -19.15 2.33 23.86
CA ALA A 241 -19.71 2.80 25.13
C ALA A 241 -21.09 2.18 25.44
N MET A 242 -21.92 1.96 24.42
CA MET A 242 -23.28 1.43 24.58
C MET A 242 -23.30 -0.08 24.85
N LEU A 243 -22.36 -0.84 24.28
CA LEU A 243 -22.38 -2.31 24.36
C LEU A 243 -22.29 -2.83 25.81
N PRO A 244 -21.40 -2.31 26.69
CA PRO A 244 -21.35 -2.73 28.08
C PRO A 244 -22.63 -2.37 28.85
N ILE A 245 -23.17 -1.16 28.64
CA ILE A 245 -24.40 -0.70 29.31
C ILE A 245 -25.58 -1.57 28.90
N ALA A 246 -25.75 -1.82 27.60
CA ALA A 246 -26.80 -2.68 27.08
C ALA A 246 -26.70 -4.10 27.64
N SER A 247 -25.49 -4.65 27.77
CA SER A 247 -25.28 -5.99 28.32
C SER A 247 -25.76 -6.10 29.78
N ILE A 248 -25.52 -5.08 30.60
CA ILE A 248 -25.95 -5.05 32.01
C ILE A 248 -27.48 -4.93 32.07
N LEU A 249 -28.09 -4.04 31.28
CA LEU A 249 -29.55 -3.85 31.26
C LEU A 249 -30.29 -5.14 30.88
N VAL A 250 -29.79 -5.89 29.89
CA VAL A 250 -30.37 -7.18 29.51
C VAL A 250 -30.20 -8.21 30.62
N LEU A 251 -29.05 -8.23 31.31
CA LEU A 251 -28.80 -9.18 32.40
C LEU A 251 -29.72 -8.98 33.62
N ILE A 252 -30.12 -7.73 33.90
CA ILE A 252 -31.05 -7.41 35.01
C ILE A 252 -32.45 -7.98 34.76
N GLN A 253 -32.89 -8.03 33.50
CA GLN A 253 -34.24 -8.49 33.15
C GLN A 253 -34.38 -10.01 33.11
N LEU A 254 -33.27 -10.75 33.20
CA LEU A 254 -33.27 -12.20 33.15
C LEU A 254 -33.32 -12.78 34.56
N GLU A 255 -34.23 -13.71 34.80
CA GLU A 255 -34.30 -14.44 36.10
C GLU A 255 -33.48 -15.74 36.06
N SER A 256 -33.47 -16.43 34.91
CA SER A 256 -32.81 -17.73 34.76
C SER A 256 -31.30 -17.63 34.65
N LEU A 257 -30.60 -18.38 35.50
CA LEU A 257 -29.14 -18.50 35.51
C LEU A 257 -28.56 -19.01 34.18
N LYS A 258 -29.25 -19.97 33.55
CA LYS A 258 -28.84 -20.48 32.24
C LYS A 258 -28.94 -19.40 31.16
N ALA A 259 -30.00 -18.57 31.20
CA ALA A 259 -30.17 -17.46 30.27
C ALA A 259 -29.10 -16.37 30.46
N LYS A 260 -28.75 -16.05 31.71
CA LYS A 260 -27.66 -15.12 32.03
C LYS A 260 -26.32 -15.57 31.44
N LEU A 261 -25.96 -16.85 31.59
CA LEU A 261 -24.70 -17.39 31.05
C LEU A 261 -24.63 -17.35 29.51
N TRP A 262 -25.71 -17.73 28.82
CA TRP A 262 -25.77 -17.63 27.35
C TRP A 262 -25.70 -16.18 26.87
N THR A 263 -26.31 -15.26 27.61
CA THR A 263 -26.27 -13.82 27.31
C THR A 263 -24.85 -13.26 27.46
N ILE A 264 -24.14 -13.63 28.52
CA ILE A 264 -22.71 -13.26 28.71
C ILE A 264 -21.87 -13.78 27.55
N ALA A 265 -22.06 -15.03 27.13
CA ALA A 265 -21.34 -15.59 25.99
C ALA A 265 -21.64 -14.82 24.69
N ALA A 266 -22.91 -14.48 24.43
CA ALA A 266 -23.31 -13.71 23.25
C ALA A 266 -22.70 -12.29 23.23
N PHE A 267 -22.75 -11.57 24.35
CA PHE A 267 -22.16 -10.23 24.43
C PHE A 267 -20.63 -10.25 24.35
N ASN A 268 -19.96 -11.29 24.85
CA ASN A 268 -18.51 -11.44 24.66
C ASN A 268 -18.13 -11.65 23.19
N VAL A 269 -18.90 -12.46 22.44
CA VAL A 269 -18.72 -12.61 20.99
C VAL A 269 -18.98 -11.28 20.28
N GLY A 270 -20.04 -10.56 20.66
CA GLY A 270 -20.34 -9.22 20.14
C GLY A 270 -19.23 -8.20 20.40
N MET A 271 -18.65 -8.19 21.60
CA MET A 271 -17.55 -7.30 21.96
C MET A 271 -16.28 -7.64 21.17
N SER A 272 -15.95 -8.93 21.05
CA SER A 272 -14.82 -9.39 20.24
C SER A 272 -14.97 -8.99 18.77
N PHE A 273 -16.17 -9.15 18.21
CA PHE A 273 -16.50 -8.69 16.87
C PHE A 273 -16.30 -7.17 16.74
N CYS A 274 -16.83 -6.40 17.69
CA CYS A 274 -16.70 -4.95 17.67
C CYS A 274 -15.24 -4.50 17.74
N LEU A 275 -14.43 -5.04 18.66
CA LEU A 275 -13.02 -4.69 18.78
C LEU A 275 -12.22 -5.03 17.52
N THR A 276 -12.51 -6.19 16.91
CA THR A 276 -11.80 -6.66 15.72
C THR A 276 -12.19 -5.88 14.47
N PHE A 277 -13.46 -5.50 14.34
CA PHE A 277 -14.00 -4.88 13.13
C PHE A 277 -13.91 -3.34 13.18
N PHE A 278 -14.25 -2.74 14.31
CA PHE A 278 -14.32 -1.29 14.48
C PHE A 278 -13.02 -0.67 15.02
N ALA A 279 -12.34 -1.35 15.94
CA ALA A 279 -11.14 -0.81 16.59
C ALA A 279 -9.82 -1.38 16.04
N ASN A 280 -9.89 -2.29 15.06
CA ASN A 280 -8.72 -2.97 14.48
C ASN A 280 -7.78 -3.60 15.53
N ALA A 281 -8.36 -4.02 16.66
CA ALA A 281 -7.60 -4.44 17.83
C ALA A 281 -6.74 -5.67 17.54
N LYS A 282 -5.53 -5.69 18.08
CA LYS A 282 -4.64 -6.87 17.98
C LYS A 282 -5.25 -8.05 18.73
N ARG A 283 -4.90 -9.27 18.34
CA ARG A 283 -5.41 -10.50 18.98
C ARG A 283 -5.26 -10.46 20.50
N ALA A 284 -4.10 -10.02 21.00
CA ALA A 284 -3.84 -9.88 22.43
C ALA A 284 -4.77 -8.86 23.12
N GLU A 285 -5.05 -7.72 22.49
CA GLU A 285 -5.97 -6.70 23.00
C GLU A 285 -7.41 -7.22 23.04
N VAL A 286 -7.84 -7.95 22.00
CA VAL A 286 -9.16 -8.60 21.96
C VAL A 286 -9.31 -9.58 23.12
N PHE A 287 -8.31 -10.44 23.37
CA PHE A 287 -8.35 -11.37 24.51
C PHE A 287 -8.40 -10.64 25.86
N ALA A 288 -7.58 -9.60 26.04
CA ALA A 288 -7.53 -8.84 27.29
C ALA A 288 -8.86 -8.13 27.60
N VAL A 289 -9.39 -7.36 26.63
CA VAL A 289 -10.63 -6.60 26.83
C VAL A 289 -11.84 -7.53 26.97
N THR A 290 -11.92 -8.60 26.18
CA THR A 290 -13.03 -9.57 26.28
C THR A 290 -12.99 -10.32 27.62
N SER A 291 -11.80 -10.68 28.12
CA SER A 291 -11.67 -11.33 29.44
C SER A 291 -12.06 -10.40 30.59
N ALA A 292 -11.62 -9.13 30.53
CA ALA A 292 -12.01 -8.12 31.51
C ALA A 292 -13.52 -7.87 31.50
N PHE A 293 -14.11 -7.75 30.31
CA PHE A 293 -15.55 -7.58 30.15
C PHE A 293 -16.32 -8.79 30.68
N ALA A 294 -15.91 -10.01 30.33
CA ALA A 294 -16.50 -11.25 30.84
C ALA A 294 -16.44 -11.31 32.38
N ALA A 295 -15.30 -10.96 32.98
CA ALA A 295 -15.14 -10.94 34.43
C ALA A 295 -16.14 -9.99 35.10
N VAL A 296 -16.32 -8.77 34.56
CA VAL A 296 -17.29 -7.79 35.07
C VAL A 296 -18.72 -8.35 35.01
N LEU A 297 -19.13 -8.95 33.89
CA LEU A 297 -20.47 -9.52 33.76
C LEU A 297 -20.71 -10.72 34.69
N VAL A 298 -19.70 -11.58 34.86
CA VAL A 298 -19.78 -12.74 35.77
C VAL A 298 -19.87 -12.29 37.23
N VAL A 299 -19.08 -11.29 37.63
CA VAL A 299 -19.16 -10.68 38.98
C VAL A 299 -20.54 -10.07 39.20
N PHE A 300 -21.07 -9.32 38.24
CA PHE A 300 -22.41 -8.75 38.32
C PHE A 300 -23.49 -9.83 38.55
N VAL A 301 -23.47 -10.91 37.75
CA VAL A 301 -24.39 -12.04 37.91
C VAL A 301 -24.20 -12.77 39.24
N SER A 302 -23.00 -12.75 39.82
CA SER A 302 -22.70 -13.38 41.12
C SER A 302 -23.23 -12.55 42.28
N THR A 303 -23.09 -11.22 42.23
CA THR A 303 -23.61 -10.29 43.25
C THR A 303 -25.15 -10.30 43.29
N ASP A 304 -25.80 -10.35 42.13
CA ASP A 304 -27.25 -10.44 42.00
C ASP A 304 -27.84 -11.68 42.70
N ARG A 305 -27.07 -12.77 42.77
CA ARG A 305 -27.46 -13.98 43.54
C ARG A 305 -27.32 -13.80 45.05
N GLY A 306 -26.41 -12.94 45.49
CA GLY A 306 -26.13 -12.70 46.91
C GLY A 306 -27.15 -11.80 47.60
N ASN A 307 -28.03 -11.15 46.82
CA ASN A 307 -29.06 -10.25 47.32
C ASN A 307 -30.44 -10.87 47.02
N PRO A 308 -30.90 -11.88 47.78
CA PRO A 308 -32.26 -12.37 47.63
C PRO A 308 -33.21 -11.21 47.94
N SER A 309 -34.04 -10.85 46.96
CA SER A 309 -35.10 -9.88 47.09
C SER A 309 -35.95 -10.19 48.34
N THR A 310 -35.95 -9.26 49.30
CA THR A 310 -37.12 -8.99 50.14
C THR A 310 -38.30 -8.56 49.30
#